data_AF-R7RXK4-F1
#
_entry.id   AF-R7RXK4-F1
#
_cell.length_a   1.000
_cell.length_b   1.000
_cell.length_c   1.000
_cell.angle_alpha   90.00
_cell.angle_beta   90.00
_cell.angle_gamma   90.00
#
_symmetry.space_group_name_H-M   'P 1'
#
loop_
_entity.id
_entity.type
_entity.pdbx_description
1 polymer ?
#
loop_
_entity_poly.entity_id
_entity_poly.type
_entity_poly.pdbx_seq_one_letter_code
_entity_poly.pdbx_strand_id
1 'polypeptide(L)'
;ETIQLYMPSNIPDTIRPAYCDGELCAMEKDVRYACAIDALGELRRGLHLRVYINKLKIKNITGQRNNTRARSMQETIELRISASASKYRQARKAYISLVGEVEGARLKELKADDVKGLGERAVAEQERREIEATR
;
A
#
# COMPACT_ATOMS: atom_id res chain seq x y z
N GLU A 1 2.95 -25.63 -11.44
CA GLU A 1 3.97 -26.00 -10.44
C GLU A 1 4.14 -24.83 -9.47
N THR A 2 4.10 -25.06 -8.16
CA THR A 2 4.33 -24.03 -7.12
C THR A 2 5.59 -24.38 -6.35
N ILE A 3 6.75 -24.11 -6.96
CA ILE A 3 8.04 -24.23 -6.29
C ILE A 3 8.19 -23.01 -5.39
N GLN A 4 8.36 -23.23 -4.08
CA GLN A 4 8.58 -22.16 -3.12
C GLN A 4 10.00 -21.62 -3.29
N LEU A 5 10.10 -20.36 -3.71
CA LEU A 5 11.37 -19.66 -3.85
C LEU A 5 11.71 -19.01 -2.52
N TYR A 6 12.85 -19.39 -1.95
CA TYR A 6 13.40 -18.77 -0.74
C TYR A 6 14.35 -17.64 -1.14
N MET A 7 14.12 -16.45 -0.58
CA MET A 7 15.09 -15.37 -0.63
C MET A 7 15.89 -15.30 0.68
N PRO A 8 17.07 -14.65 0.71
CA PRO A 8 17.84 -14.45 1.93
C PRO A 8 17.01 -13.88 3.09
N SER A 9 16.05 -13.00 2.81
CA SER A 9 15.11 -12.44 3.80
C SER A 9 14.13 -13.46 4.42
N ASN A 10 13.91 -14.61 3.78
CA ASN A 10 13.08 -15.71 4.30
C ASN A 10 13.87 -16.69 5.20
N ILE A 11 15.20 -16.58 5.21
CA ILE A 11 16.09 -17.46 5.99
C ILE A 11 16.35 -16.82 7.35
N PRO A 12 16.32 -17.59 8.46
CA PRO A 12 16.68 -17.09 9.78
C PRO A 12 18.11 -16.52 9.82
N ASP A 13 18.31 -15.43 10.57
CA ASP A 13 19.63 -14.77 10.74
C ASP A 13 20.75 -15.74 11.15
N THR A 14 20.41 -16.76 11.96
CA THR A 14 21.37 -17.75 12.45
C THR A 14 21.97 -18.63 11.36
N ILE A 15 21.21 -18.86 10.28
CA ILE A 15 21.57 -19.78 9.20
C ILE A 15 22.02 -19.02 7.96
N ARG A 16 21.56 -17.77 7.78
CA ARG A 16 21.88 -16.92 6.63
C ARG A 16 23.37 -16.83 6.27
N PRO A 17 24.32 -16.63 7.22
CA PRO A 17 25.74 -16.52 6.86
C PRO A 17 26.36 -17.83 6.36
N ALA A 18 25.71 -18.99 6.56
CA ALA A 18 26.18 -20.27 6.04
C ALA A 18 25.76 -20.54 4.58
N TYR A 19 24.71 -19.89 4.10
CA TYR A 19 24.11 -20.17 2.79
C TYR A 19 24.05 -18.97 1.85
N CYS A 20 24.16 -17.74 2.36
CA CYS A 20 24.08 -16.52 1.58
C CYS A 20 25.35 -15.69 1.77
N ASP A 21 25.98 -15.34 0.64
CA ASP A 21 27.06 -14.37 0.64
C ASP A 21 26.56 -13.00 1.12
N GLY A 22 27.44 -12.26 1.80
CA GLY A 22 27.12 -10.92 2.30
C GLY A 22 26.71 -9.95 1.19
N GLU A 23 27.31 -10.08 -0.01
CA GLU A 23 26.96 -9.29 -1.19
C GLU A 23 25.54 -9.57 -1.68
N LEU A 24 25.09 -10.82 -1.64
CA LEU A 24 23.73 -11.20 -2.03
C LEU A 24 22.69 -10.58 -1.07
N CYS A 25 23.00 -10.57 0.23
CA CYS A 25 22.16 -9.93 1.24
C CYS A 25 22.11 -8.41 1.05
N ALA A 26 23.22 -7.78 0.67
CA ALA A 26 23.28 -6.35 0.38
C ALA A 26 22.45 -5.99 -0.87
N MET A 27 22.59 -6.76 -1.96
CA MET A 27 21.77 -6.58 -3.16
C MET A 27 20.27 -6.75 -2.85
N GLU A 28 19.88 -7.78 -2.09
CA GLU A 28 18.48 -7.94 -1.72
C GLU A 28 17.99 -6.75 -0.87
N LYS A 29 18.79 -6.29 0.10
CA LYS A 29 18.46 -5.11 0.92
C LYS A 29 18.10 -3.90 0.05
N ASP A 30 18.93 -3.61 -0.95
CA ASP A 30 18.71 -2.45 -1.83
C ASP A 30 17.45 -2.62 -2.70
N VAL A 31 17.24 -3.82 -3.23
CA VAL A 31 16.02 -4.15 -4.00
C VAL A 31 14.77 -4.03 -3.12
N ARG A 32 14.80 -4.52 -1.87
CA ARG A 32 13.67 -4.42 -0.93
C ARG A 32 13.38 -2.98 -0.56
N TYR A 33 14.41 -2.16 -0.37
CA TYR A 33 14.26 -0.74 -0.11
C TYR A 33 13.61 0.00 -1.28
N ALA A 34 14.10 -0.23 -2.50
CA ALA A 34 13.51 0.34 -3.72
C ALA A 34 12.05 -0.11 -3.89
N CYS A 35 11.76 -1.41 -3.72
CA CYS A 35 10.40 -1.95 -3.78
C CYS A 35 9.46 -1.29 -2.75
N ALA A 36 9.96 -1.01 -1.55
CA ALA A 36 9.17 -0.35 -0.51
C ALA A 36 8.84 1.10 -0.90
N ILE A 37 9.82 1.85 -1.43
CA ILE A 37 9.60 3.23 -1.89
C ILE A 37 8.61 3.26 -3.06
N ASP A 38 8.78 2.38 -4.05
CA ASP A 38 7.92 2.31 -5.22
C ASP A 38 6.48 1.94 -4.81
N ALA A 39 6.32 0.99 -3.90
CA ALA A 39 5.02 0.61 -3.36
C ALA A 39 4.34 1.78 -2.63
N LEU A 40 5.08 2.59 -1.86
CA LEU A 40 4.55 3.82 -1.26
C LEU A 40 4.15 4.87 -2.30
N GLY A 41 4.95 5.02 -3.36
CA GLY A 41 4.65 5.90 -4.48
C GLY A 41 3.36 5.50 -5.19
N GLU A 42 3.18 4.21 -5.47
CA GLU A 42 1.96 3.65 -6.06
C GLU A 42 0.76 3.79 -5.11
N LEU A 43 0.96 3.55 -3.81
CA LEU A 43 -0.08 3.73 -2.79
C LEU A 43 -0.58 5.18 -2.77
N ARG A 44 0.33 6.15 -2.75
CA ARG A 44 -0.01 7.58 -2.77
C ARG A 44 -0.75 7.95 -4.05
N ARG A 45 -0.29 7.47 -5.21
CA ARG A 45 -0.96 7.68 -6.51
C ARG A 45 -2.37 7.10 -6.51
N GLY A 46 -2.55 5.88 -5.98
CA GLY A 46 -3.85 5.24 -5.82
C GLY A 46 -4.81 6.05 -4.93
N LEU A 47 -4.32 6.55 -3.79
CA LEU A 47 -5.11 7.39 -2.87
C LEU A 47 -5.54 8.72 -3.51
N HIS A 48 -4.65 9.38 -4.27
CA HIS A 48 -5.03 10.58 -5.03
C HIS A 48 -6.08 10.28 -6.10
N LEU A 49 -5.92 9.17 -6.82
CA LEU A 49 -6.84 8.76 -7.85
C LEU A 49 -8.24 8.45 -7.26
N ARG A 50 -8.29 7.80 -6.09
CA ARG A 50 -9.55 7.56 -5.36
C ARG A 50 -10.31 8.86 -5.09
N VAL A 51 -9.64 9.85 -4.52
CA VAL A 51 -10.25 11.16 -4.22
C VAL A 51 -10.73 11.84 -5.50
N TYR A 52 -9.94 11.82 -6.56
CA TYR A 52 -10.30 12.40 -7.84
C TYR A 52 -11.53 11.73 -8.46
N ILE A 53 -11.56 10.40 -8.51
CA ILE A 53 -12.69 9.62 -9.05
C ILE A 53 -13.95 9.86 -8.23
N ASN A 54 -13.86 9.93 -6.91
CA ASN A 54 -15.01 10.23 -6.04
C ASN A 54 -15.61 11.62 -6.37
N LYS A 55 -14.75 12.65 -6.52
CA LYS A 55 -15.20 13.99 -6.91
C LYS A 55 -15.83 14.01 -8.31
N LEU A 56 -15.24 13.28 -9.26
CA LEU A 56 -15.75 13.20 -10.64
C LEU A 56 -17.10 12.47 -10.69
N LYS A 57 -17.27 11.40 -9.90
CA LYS A 57 -18.53 10.67 -9.79
C LYS A 57 -19.65 11.58 -9.27
N ILE A 58 -19.41 12.29 -8.18
CA ILE A 58 -20.40 13.19 -7.56
C ILE A 58 -20.83 14.28 -8.55
N LYS A 59 -19.90 14.86 -9.32
CA LYS A 59 -20.18 15.98 -10.22
C LYS A 59 -20.80 15.60 -11.56
N ASN A 60 -20.35 14.50 -12.17
CA ASN A 60 -20.59 14.26 -13.60
C ASN A 60 -21.40 12.99 -13.90
N ILE A 61 -21.60 12.10 -12.93
CA ILE A 61 -22.17 10.78 -13.20
C ILE A 61 -23.65 10.75 -12.83
N THR A 62 -24.49 10.86 -13.85
CA THR A 62 -25.93 10.66 -13.77
C THR A 62 -26.35 9.38 -14.49
N GLY A 63 -27.47 8.80 -14.06
CA GLY A 63 -28.02 7.57 -14.63
C GLY A 63 -27.36 6.27 -14.14
N GLN A 64 -28.04 5.14 -14.37
CA GLN A 64 -27.67 3.85 -13.78
C GLN A 64 -26.42 3.22 -14.42
N ARG A 65 -26.33 3.21 -15.77
CA ARG A 65 -25.22 2.57 -16.50
C ARG A 65 -23.86 3.20 -16.17
N ASN A 66 -23.80 4.53 -16.12
CA ASN A 66 -22.58 5.25 -15.81
C ASN A 66 -22.17 5.06 -14.34
N ASN A 67 -23.14 4.94 -13.43
CA ASN A 67 -22.89 4.60 -12.03
C ASN A 67 -22.25 3.22 -11.86
N THR A 68 -22.75 2.20 -12.57
CA THR A 68 -22.16 0.85 -12.53
C THR A 68 -20.71 0.88 -13.01
N ARG A 69 -20.43 1.58 -14.13
CA ARG A 69 -19.04 1.72 -14.64
C ARG A 69 -18.13 2.45 -13.66
N ALA A 70 -18.62 3.54 -13.05
CA ALA A 70 -17.89 4.29 -12.05
C ALA A 70 -17.54 3.41 -10.83
N ARG A 71 -18.49 2.58 -10.39
CA ARG A 71 -18.28 1.65 -9.29
C ARG A 71 -17.21 0.61 -9.61
N SER A 72 -17.23 0.00 -10.80
CA SER A 72 -16.18 -0.93 -11.22
C SER A 72 -14.80 -0.27 -11.30
N MET A 73 -14.73 1.01 -11.69
CA MET A 73 -13.48 1.78 -11.65
C MET A 73 -13.00 2.03 -10.21
N GLN A 74 -13.91 2.40 -9.29
CA GLN A 74 -13.60 2.55 -7.87
C GLN A 74 -13.06 1.24 -7.28
N GLU A 75 -13.70 0.11 -7.56
CA GLU A 75 -13.27 -1.23 -7.12
C GLU A 75 -11.87 -1.57 -7.64
N THR A 76 -11.58 -1.28 -8.91
CA THR A 76 -10.24 -1.49 -9.48
C THR A 76 -9.17 -0.67 -8.76
N ILE A 77 -9.49 0.57 -8.38
CA ILE A 77 -8.56 1.45 -7.64
C ILE A 77 -8.33 0.91 -6.23
N GLU A 78 -9.37 0.47 -5.53
CA GLU A 78 -9.24 -0.11 -4.19
C GLU A 78 -8.41 -1.41 -4.20
N LEU A 79 -8.58 -2.24 -5.23
CA LEU A 79 -7.73 -3.42 -5.43
C LEU A 79 -6.25 -3.04 -5.64
N ARG A 80 -5.97 -1.96 -6.38
CA ARG A 80 -4.59 -1.47 -6.54
C ARG A 80 -4.02 -0.91 -5.24
N ILE A 81 -4.80 -0.12 -4.49
CA ILE A 81 -4.40 0.43 -3.19
C ILE A 81 -4.06 -0.69 -2.21
N SER A 82 -4.94 -1.69 -2.08
CA SER A 82 -4.74 -2.83 -1.18
C SER A 82 -3.54 -3.68 -1.60
N ALA A 83 -3.36 -3.92 -2.90
CA ALA A 83 -2.20 -4.63 -3.42
C ALA A 83 -0.88 -3.88 -3.12
N SER A 84 -0.84 -2.56 -3.35
CA SER A 84 0.33 -1.73 -3.06
C SER A 84 0.64 -1.65 -1.57
N ALA A 85 -0.38 -1.55 -0.71
CA ALA A 85 -0.22 -1.61 0.74
C ALA A 85 0.34 -2.95 1.21
N SER A 86 -0.15 -4.06 0.65
CA SER A 86 0.37 -5.41 0.94
C SER A 86 1.83 -5.54 0.50
N LYS A 87 2.16 -5.10 -0.72
CA LYS A 87 3.54 -5.09 -1.24
C LYS A 87 4.48 -4.30 -0.34
N TYR A 88 4.07 -3.12 0.12
CA TYR A 88 4.85 -2.32 1.05
C TYR A 88 5.12 -3.07 2.36
N ARG A 89 4.07 -3.66 2.97
CA ARG A 89 4.20 -4.41 4.23
C ARG A 89 5.12 -5.62 4.07
N GLN A 90 5.04 -6.33 2.95
CA GLN A 90 5.92 -7.47 2.65
C GLN A 90 7.37 -7.01 2.45
N ALA A 91 7.60 -5.97 1.64
CA ALA A 91 8.93 -5.41 1.41
C ALA A 91 9.57 -4.89 2.71
N ARG A 92 8.79 -4.20 3.56
CA ARG A 92 9.24 -3.73 4.87
C ARG A 92 9.66 -4.89 5.78
N LYS A 93 8.84 -5.95 5.87
CA LYS A 93 9.19 -7.14 6.68
C LYS A 93 10.49 -7.79 6.23
N ALA A 94 10.66 -7.96 4.92
CA ALA A 94 11.89 -8.52 4.34
C ALA A 94 13.10 -7.60 4.53
N TYR A 95 12.90 -6.27 4.48
CA TYR A 95 13.97 -5.31 4.73
C TYR A 95 14.41 -5.35 6.20
N ILE A 96 13.46 -5.40 7.15
CA ILE A 96 13.77 -5.47 8.58
C ILE A 96 14.49 -6.78 8.93
N SER A 97 14.13 -7.90 8.32
CA SER A 97 14.83 -9.16 8.56
C SER A 97 16.28 -9.16 8.08
N LEU A 98 16.64 -8.30 7.11
CA LEU A 98 18.00 -8.20 6.58
C LEU A 98 18.88 -7.17 7.31
N VAL A 99 18.32 -6.05 7.75
CA VAL A 99 19.09 -4.91 8.31
C VAL A 99 18.90 -4.74 9.81
N GLY A 100 17.89 -5.40 10.39
CA GLY A 100 17.49 -5.22 11.77
C GLY A 100 16.59 -3.99 11.99
N GLU A 101 16.04 -3.90 13.19
CA GLU A 101 14.98 -2.93 13.54
C GLU A 101 15.44 -1.46 13.45
N VAL A 102 16.72 -1.18 13.74
CA VAL A 102 17.27 0.19 13.85
C VAL A 102 17.32 0.90 12.48
N GLU A 103 17.94 0.28 11.49
CA GLU A 103 17.92 0.81 10.11
C GLU A 103 16.54 0.64 9.45
N GLY A 104 15.80 -0.40 9.86
CA GLY A 104 14.41 -0.63 9.47
C GLY A 104 13.46 0.51 9.82
N ALA A 105 13.79 1.32 10.83
CA ALA A 105 13.00 2.48 11.25
C ALA A 105 12.84 3.56 10.16
N ARG A 106 13.73 3.56 9.14
CA ARG A 106 13.57 4.42 7.95
C ARG A 106 12.25 4.16 7.22
N LEU A 107 11.77 2.91 7.23
CA LEU A 107 10.48 2.52 6.70
C LEU A 107 9.46 2.40 7.84
N LYS A 108 8.58 3.40 7.95
CA LYS A 108 7.53 3.41 8.98
C LYS A 108 6.52 2.29 8.79
N GLU A 109 5.95 1.80 9.88
CA GLU A 109 4.85 0.85 9.80
C GLU A 109 3.63 1.51 9.12
N LEU A 110 3.03 0.82 8.16
CA LEU A 110 1.80 1.26 7.48
C LEU A 110 0.59 0.57 8.11
N LYS A 111 -0.09 1.28 9.01
CA LYS A 111 -1.33 0.81 9.63
C LYS A 111 -2.47 0.84 8.62
N ALA A 112 -3.51 0.05 8.86
CA ALA A 112 -4.71 0.10 8.02
C ALA A 112 -5.34 1.51 8.02
N ASP A 113 -5.25 2.20 9.17
CA ASP A 113 -5.74 3.57 9.34
C ASP A 113 -5.00 4.64 8.54
N ASP A 114 -3.79 4.35 8.06
CA ASP A 114 -2.99 5.29 7.27
C ASP A 114 -3.39 5.28 5.80
N VAL A 115 -4.15 4.27 5.35
CA VAL A 115 -4.59 4.11 3.96
C VAL A 115 -5.86 4.94 3.69
N LYS A 116 -5.73 6.26 3.88
CA LYS A 116 -6.84 7.22 3.74
C LYS A 116 -6.50 8.25 2.66
N GLY A 117 -7.51 8.60 1.86
CA GLY A 117 -7.40 9.55 0.77
C GLY A 117 -7.25 10.97 1.33
N LEU A 118 -6.50 11.83 0.61
CA LEU A 118 -6.37 13.22 1.01
C LEU A 118 -7.74 13.91 0.99
N GLY A 119 -8.23 14.34 2.16
CA GLY A 119 -9.55 14.96 2.29
C GLY A 119 -10.70 14.00 2.59
N GLU A 120 -10.49 12.68 2.68
CA GLU A 120 -11.54 11.76 3.17
C GLU A 120 -11.96 12.07 4.60
N ARG A 121 -11.04 12.55 5.46
CA ARG A 121 -11.40 13.03 6.79
C ARG A 121 -12.35 14.22 6.71
N ALA A 122 -12.05 15.20 5.86
CA ALA A 122 -12.89 16.37 5.67
C ALA A 122 -14.24 16.00 5.04
N VAL A 123 -14.28 15.09 4.06
CA VAL A 123 -15.51 14.60 3.44
C VAL A 123 -16.36 13.81 4.43
N ALA A 124 -15.77 12.88 5.19
CA ALA A 124 -16.48 12.12 6.21
C ALA A 124 -16.99 12.99 7.37
N GLU A 125 -16.26 14.05 7.71
CA GLU A 125 -16.66 15.02 8.72
C GLU A 125 -17.78 15.93 8.21
N GLN A 126 -17.75 16.31 6.93
CA GLN A 126 -18.84 17.02 6.25
C GLN A 126 -20.12 16.15 6.19
N GLU A 127 -20.00 14.90 5.76
CA GLU A 127 -21.10 13.93 5.70
C GLU A 127 -21.73 13.68 7.07
N ARG A 128 -20.90 13.56 8.13
CA ARG A 128 -21.39 13.43 9.51
C ARG A 128 -22.22 14.64 9.95
N ARG A 129 -21.75 15.86 9.64
CA ARG A 129 -22.48 17.10 9.96
C ARG A 129 -23.80 17.21 9.20
N GLU A 130 -23.84 16.78 7.94
CA GLU A 130 -25.07 16.78 7.13
C GLU A 130 -26.10 15.77 7.66
N ILE A 131 -25.66 14.58 8.10
CA ILE A 131 -26.52 13.56 8.72
C ILE A 131 -27.07 14.05 10.08
N GLU A 132 -26.23 14.73 10.87
CA GLU A 132 -26.62 15.26 12.19
C GLU A 132 -27.58 16.45 12.07
N ALA A 133 -27.46 17.25 10.99
CA ALA A 133 -28.37 18.36 10.70
C ALA A 133 -29.73 17.91 10.11
N THR A 134 -29.82 16.68 9.60
CA THR A 134 -31.06 16.11 9.04
C THR A 134 -31.84 15.25 10.03
N ARG A 135 -31.33 15.08 11.26
CA ARG A 135 -31.93 14.29 12.33
C ARG A 135 -32.53 15.18 13.42
#